data_AF-A0A2E0Z672-F1
#
_entry.id   AF-A0A2E0Z672-F1
#
_cell.length_a   1.000
_cell.length_b   1.000
_cell.length_c   1.000
_cell.angle_alpha   90.00
_cell.angle_beta   90.00
_cell.angle_gamma   90.00
#
_symmetry.space_group_name_H-M   'P 1'
#
loop_
_entity.id
_entity.type
_entity.pdbx_description
1 polymer ?
#
loop_
_entity_poly.entity_id
_entity_poly.type
_entity_poly.pdbx_seq_one_letter_code
_entity_poly.pdbx_strand_id
1 'polypeptide(L)'
;MHKEHELTIPIDLCLPNGRLNPTAVGWSRHPLHRCNLNGRWPRKKRWNYWAVTTESHLFSATISHLYYAGLVFVYYADFATGQFNEVTRLLPLGLGCQLTDVVAADANYGGRGLCVAMRQTKGGVDLAVESEISRLFFLGSRVLPASILVGASGRATAAGIGVALQDGKTAVSSA
;
A
#
# COMPACT_ATOMS: atom_id res chain seq x y z
N MET A 1 0.33 -16.42 -31.27
CA MET A 1 0.67 -16.16 -29.86
C MET A 1 2.04 -15.51 -29.84
N HIS A 2 2.14 -14.25 -29.39
CA HIS A 2 3.44 -13.58 -29.30
C HIS A 2 4.26 -14.25 -28.18
N LYS A 3 5.50 -14.63 -28.47
CA LYS A 3 6.42 -15.21 -27.48
C LYS A 3 7.18 -14.07 -26.83
N GLU A 4 6.70 -13.62 -25.67
CA GLU A 4 7.38 -12.62 -24.85
C GLU A 4 8.62 -13.24 -24.17
N HIS A 5 9.73 -12.50 -24.13
CA HIS A 5 10.96 -13.00 -23.50
C HIS A 5 10.97 -12.72 -22.00
N GLU A 6 11.78 -13.48 -21.27
CA GLU A 6 12.08 -13.19 -19.88
C GLU A 6 13.00 -11.96 -19.79
N LEU A 7 12.69 -11.05 -18.89
CA LEU A 7 13.56 -9.97 -18.44
C LEU A 7 14.34 -10.47 -17.22
N THR A 8 15.66 -10.31 -17.27
CA THR A 8 16.57 -10.78 -16.22
C THR A 8 17.34 -9.64 -15.55
N ILE A 9 17.23 -8.42 -16.07
CA ILE A 9 17.86 -7.21 -15.54
C ILE A 9 16.84 -6.09 -15.35
N PRO A 10 17.08 -5.15 -14.41
CA PRO A 10 16.23 -3.99 -14.23
C PRO A 10 16.10 -3.15 -15.52
N ILE A 11 14.89 -2.67 -15.80
CA ILE A 11 14.60 -1.93 -17.03
C ILE A 11 13.57 -0.82 -16.81
N ASP A 12 13.78 0.32 -17.48
CA ASP A 12 12.81 1.41 -17.51
C ASP A 12 11.62 1.04 -18.41
N LEU A 13 10.41 1.16 -17.85
CA LEU A 13 9.16 0.87 -18.56
C LEU A 13 8.91 1.86 -19.71
N CYS A 14 9.25 3.13 -19.52
CA CYS A 14 9.06 4.19 -20.49
C CYS A 14 10.40 4.77 -20.97
N LEU A 15 10.46 5.11 -22.24
CA LEU A 15 11.51 5.96 -22.81
C LEU A 15 11.38 7.40 -22.27
N PRO A 16 12.42 8.25 -22.39
CA PRO A 16 12.37 9.65 -21.96
C PRO A 16 11.20 10.45 -22.56
N ASN A 17 10.68 10.04 -23.73
CA ASN A 17 9.54 10.67 -24.40
C ASN A 17 8.16 10.16 -23.90
N GLY A 18 8.09 9.32 -22.88
CA GLY A 18 6.85 8.77 -22.32
C GLY A 18 6.18 7.69 -23.14
N ARG A 19 6.83 7.18 -24.19
CA ARG A 19 6.38 5.97 -24.89
C ARG A 19 6.85 4.73 -24.14
N LEU A 20 6.08 3.65 -24.23
CA LEU A 20 6.50 2.32 -23.78
C LEU A 20 7.85 1.98 -24.42
N ASN A 21 8.80 1.57 -23.60
CA ASN A 21 10.08 1.07 -24.06
C ASN A 21 9.88 -0.32 -24.69
N PRO A 22 10.12 -0.50 -26.01
CA PRO A 22 9.91 -1.80 -26.65
C PRO A 22 10.77 -2.92 -26.04
N THR A 23 11.94 -2.59 -25.48
CA THR A 23 12.81 -3.57 -24.81
C THR A 23 12.32 -3.96 -23.41
N ALA A 24 11.38 -3.19 -22.84
CA ALA A 24 10.72 -3.52 -21.58
C ALA A 24 9.50 -4.44 -21.75
N VAL A 25 9.13 -4.80 -22.98
CA VAL A 25 8.02 -5.72 -23.25
C VAL A 25 8.50 -7.15 -23.02
N GLY A 26 8.01 -7.77 -21.95
CA GLY A 26 8.40 -9.10 -21.54
C GLY A 26 7.83 -9.45 -20.17
N TRP A 27 8.20 -10.61 -19.65
CA TRP A 27 7.83 -11.07 -18.32
C TRP A 27 9.06 -11.20 -17.43
N SER A 28 8.90 -11.17 -16.12
CA SER A 28 10.00 -11.36 -15.16
C SER A 28 9.56 -12.21 -13.98
N ARG A 29 10.48 -12.95 -13.36
CA ARG A 29 10.20 -13.75 -12.14
C ARG A 29 10.12 -12.90 -10.87
N HIS A 30 10.73 -11.73 -10.90
CA HIS A 30 10.72 -10.73 -9.84
C HIS A 30 10.53 -9.35 -10.45
N PRO A 31 10.01 -8.34 -9.72
CA PRO A 31 9.79 -7.01 -10.27
C PRO A 31 11.10 -6.35 -10.75
N LEU A 32 11.30 -6.29 -12.06
CA LEU A 32 12.47 -5.66 -12.69
C LEU A 32 12.14 -4.34 -13.38
N HIS A 33 10.86 -4.06 -13.62
CA HIS A 33 10.44 -2.80 -14.21
C HIS A 33 10.57 -1.65 -13.21
N ARG A 34 11.27 -0.60 -13.63
CA ARG A 34 11.10 0.73 -13.05
C ARG A 34 9.96 1.41 -13.79
N CYS A 35 8.85 1.63 -13.08
CA CYS A 35 7.62 2.24 -13.57
C CYS A 35 7.75 3.77 -13.70
N ASN A 36 8.75 4.22 -14.45
CA ASN A 36 9.13 5.62 -14.69
C ASN A 36 8.13 6.37 -15.60
N LEU A 37 6.83 6.21 -15.34
CA LEU A 37 5.76 6.82 -16.13
C LEU A 37 5.92 8.35 -16.17
N ASN A 38 6.01 8.90 -17.39
CA ASN A 38 6.17 10.32 -17.67
C ASN A 38 5.43 10.74 -18.97
N GLY A 39 5.36 12.04 -19.23
CA GLY A 39 5.01 12.59 -20.54
C GLY A 39 3.52 12.72 -20.90
N ARG A 40 2.57 12.15 -20.14
CA ARG A 40 1.12 12.26 -20.46
C ARG A 40 0.22 12.51 -19.25
N TRP A 41 -0.27 13.74 -19.12
CA TRP A 41 -1.34 14.12 -18.19
C TRP A 41 -2.72 13.68 -18.73
N PRO A 42 -3.65 13.15 -17.92
CA PRO A 42 -3.58 12.69 -16.52
C PRO A 42 -3.56 11.14 -16.44
N ARG A 43 -2.54 10.50 -17.03
CA ARG A 43 -2.52 9.03 -17.19
C ARG A 43 -1.67 8.29 -16.17
N LYS A 44 -0.90 9.00 -15.33
CA LYS A 44 -0.04 8.38 -14.30
C LYS A 44 -0.88 7.94 -13.11
N LYS A 45 -0.93 6.63 -12.87
CA LYS A 45 -1.51 6.02 -11.68
C LYS A 45 -0.44 5.15 -11.03
N ARG A 46 -0.26 5.31 -9.73
CA ARG A 46 0.62 4.50 -8.91
C ARG A 46 -0.13 4.15 -7.63
N TRP A 47 0.01 2.93 -7.15
CA TRP A 47 -0.49 2.54 -5.85
C TRP A 47 0.43 1.48 -5.26
N ASN A 48 0.43 1.40 -3.94
CA ASN A 48 0.96 0.25 -3.21
C ASN A 48 -0.17 -0.24 -2.31
N TYR A 49 -0.54 -1.50 -2.47
CA TYR A 49 -1.63 -2.17 -1.78
C TYR A 49 -1.07 -3.37 -1.04
N TRP A 50 -1.40 -3.47 0.23
CA TRP A 50 -1.21 -4.69 1.00
C TRP A 50 -2.49 -5.06 1.71
N ALA A 51 -2.78 -6.34 1.70
CA ALA A 51 -3.77 -6.95 2.57
C ALA A 51 -3.18 -8.16 3.27
N VAL A 52 -3.54 -8.28 4.53
CA VAL A 52 -3.30 -9.46 5.34
C VAL A 52 -4.66 -9.98 5.77
N THR A 53 -4.93 -11.23 5.44
CA THR A 53 -6.19 -11.89 5.76
C THR A 53 -5.90 -13.15 6.55
N THR A 54 -6.63 -13.32 7.64
CA THR A 54 -6.64 -14.50 8.49
C THR A 54 -8.05 -15.06 8.56
N GLU A 55 -8.26 -16.12 9.34
CA GLU A 55 -9.60 -16.68 9.53
C GLU A 55 -10.53 -15.75 10.31
N SER A 56 -9.96 -14.87 11.14
CA SER A 56 -10.71 -13.98 12.02
C SER A 56 -10.62 -12.52 11.63
N HIS A 57 -9.61 -12.10 10.86
CA HIS A 57 -9.36 -10.69 10.58
C HIS A 57 -8.95 -10.43 9.14
N LEU A 58 -9.35 -9.27 8.62
CA LEU A 58 -8.78 -8.65 7.42
C LEU A 58 -8.22 -7.29 7.79
N PHE A 59 -6.98 -7.06 7.40
CA PHE A 59 -6.36 -5.75 7.45
C PHE A 59 -5.86 -5.41 6.07
N SER A 60 -6.12 -4.20 5.59
CA SER A 60 -5.52 -3.73 4.36
C SER A 60 -5.20 -2.24 4.42
N ALA A 61 -4.15 -1.86 3.71
CA ALA A 61 -3.71 -0.49 3.60
C ALA A 61 -3.31 -0.22 2.16
N THR A 62 -3.63 0.98 1.68
CA THR A 62 -3.24 1.41 0.35
C THR A 62 -2.88 2.87 0.34
N ILE A 63 -1.80 3.14 -0.37
CA ILE A 63 -1.36 4.50 -0.72
C ILE A 63 -1.42 4.58 -2.24
N SER A 64 -2.11 5.57 -2.78
CA SER A 64 -2.18 5.79 -4.22
C SER A 64 -1.96 7.24 -4.62
N HIS A 65 -1.43 7.42 -5.82
CA HIS A 65 -1.17 8.71 -6.45
C HIS A 65 -1.61 8.64 -7.92
N LEU A 66 -2.71 9.32 -8.21
CA LEU A 66 -3.45 9.34 -9.48
C LEU A 66 -3.23 10.66 -10.23
N TYR A 67 -1.98 11.10 -10.33
CA TYR A 67 -1.59 12.38 -10.92
C TYR A 67 -2.10 13.62 -10.18
N TYR A 68 -3.41 13.89 -10.20
CA TYR A 68 -4.04 15.07 -9.61
C TYR A 68 -4.68 14.82 -8.23
N ALA A 69 -4.78 13.55 -7.83
CA ALA A 69 -5.32 13.13 -6.54
C ALA A 69 -4.45 12.03 -5.95
N GLY A 70 -4.37 11.97 -4.63
CA GLY A 70 -3.96 10.77 -3.90
C GLY A 70 -5.14 10.21 -3.14
N LEU A 71 -5.16 8.90 -2.98
CA LEU A 71 -6.13 8.21 -2.15
C LEU A 71 -5.37 7.28 -1.22
N VAL A 72 -5.58 7.46 0.07
CA VAL A 72 -5.07 6.57 1.11
C VAL A 72 -6.25 5.94 1.80
N PHE A 73 -6.30 4.63 1.84
CA PHE A 73 -7.37 3.88 2.46
C PHE A 73 -6.82 2.77 3.34
N VAL A 74 -7.41 2.62 4.52
CA VAL A 74 -7.08 1.57 5.48
C VAL A 74 -8.37 0.89 5.92
N TYR A 75 -8.39 -0.43 5.86
CA TYR A 75 -9.49 -1.27 6.31
C TYR A 75 -9.04 -2.20 7.41
N TYR A 76 -9.89 -2.34 8.43
CA TYR A 76 -9.80 -3.38 9.43
C TYR A 76 -11.17 -4.04 9.58
N ALA A 77 -11.22 -5.35 9.44
CA ALA A 77 -12.40 -6.15 9.68
C ALA A 77 -12.06 -7.28 10.66
N ASP A 78 -12.94 -7.50 11.64
CA ASP A 78 -12.96 -8.68 12.49
C ASP A 78 -14.21 -9.50 12.14
N PHE A 79 -13.99 -10.70 11.61
CA PHE A 79 -15.03 -11.62 11.16
C PHE A 79 -15.76 -12.31 12.31
N ALA A 80 -15.14 -12.43 13.49
CA ALA A 80 -15.76 -13.05 14.65
C ALA A 80 -16.79 -12.12 15.29
N THR A 81 -16.46 -10.82 15.36
CA THR A 81 -17.36 -9.80 15.96
C THR A 81 -18.21 -9.06 14.92
N GLY A 82 -17.83 -9.12 13.65
CA GLY A 82 -18.41 -8.30 12.57
C GLY A 82 -17.96 -6.83 12.61
N GLN A 83 -16.97 -6.48 13.44
CA GLN A 83 -16.46 -5.12 13.51
C GLN A 83 -15.78 -4.74 12.19
N PHE A 84 -16.10 -3.56 11.66
CA PHE A 84 -15.47 -3.00 10.48
C PHE A 84 -15.10 -1.54 10.71
N ASN A 85 -13.85 -1.20 10.47
CA ASN A 85 -13.34 0.17 10.54
C ASN A 85 -12.67 0.52 9.20
N GLU A 86 -13.01 1.68 8.67
CA GLU A 86 -12.41 2.23 7.46
C GLU A 86 -11.91 3.65 7.74
N VAL A 87 -10.73 3.96 7.22
CA VAL A 87 -10.25 5.34 7.12
C VAL A 87 -9.85 5.60 5.69
N THR A 88 -10.53 6.56 5.06
CA THR A 88 -10.23 7.01 3.70
C THR A 88 -9.83 8.49 3.70
N ARG A 89 -8.78 8.83 2.94
CA ARG A 89 -8.27 10.19 2.74
C ARG A 89 -8.12 10.45 1.25
N LEU A 90 -8.87 11.43 0.75
CA LEU A 90 -8.67 12.00 -0.57
C LEU A 90 -7.78 13.24 -0.45
N LEU A 91 -6.70 13.26 -1.21
CA LEU A 91 -5.61 14.22 -1.05
C LEU A 91 -5.43 14.96 -2.37
N PRO A 92 -5.58 16.30 -2.40
CA PRO A 92 -5.30 17.05 -3.61
C PRO A 92 -3.84 16.85 -3.97
N LEU A 93 -3.56 16.61 -5.26
CA LEU A 93 -2.22 16.38 -5.80
C LEU A 93 -1.41 15.26 -5.13
N GLY A 94 -2.06 14.37 -4.38
CA GLY A 94 -1.36 13.32 -3.62
C GLY A 94 -0.51 13.83 -2.47
N LEU A 95 -0.85 14.99 -1.89
CA LEU A 95 -0.12 15.56 -0.76
C LEU A 95 0.10 14.54 0.37
N GLY A 96 1.37 14.37 0.76
CA GLY A 96 1.79 13.44 1.80
C GLY A 96 2.05 12.01 1.30
N CYS A 97 1.64 11.63 0.09
CA CYS A 97 1.93 10.31 -0.48
C CYS A 97 3.36 10.26 -1.04
N GLN A 98 4.14 9.30 -0.58
CA GLN A 98 5.49 8.98 -1.05
C GLN A 98 5.46 7.60 -1.70
N LEU A 99 5.39 7.59 -3.04
CA LEU A 99 5.45 6.41 -3.87
C LEU A 99 6.56 6.59 -4.90
N THR A 100 7.52 5.65 -4.91
CA THR A 100 8.59 5.65 -5.89
C THR A 100 8.14 5.00 -7.19
N ASP A 101 9.02 5.02 -8.21
CA ASP A 101 8.79 4.30 -9.46
C ASP A 101 9.31 2.85 -9.41
N VAL A 102 9.81 2.38 -8.26
CA VAL A 102 10.29 1.01 -8.05
C VAL A 102 9.23 0.23 -7.27
N VAL A 103 8.83 -0.94 -7.80
CA VAL A 103 7.77 -1.77 -7.21
C VAL A 103 8.15 -2.27 -5.81
N ALA A 104 9.39 -2.74 -5.66
CA ALA A 104 9.93 -3.27 -4.40
C ALA A 104 10.58 -2.17 -3.53
N ALA A 105 10.07 -0.95 -3.57
CA ALA A 105 10.51 0.13 -2.69
C ALA A 105 9.43 0.46 -1.67
N ASP A 106 9.84 1.16 -0.62
CA ASP A 106 8.95 1.59 0.44
C ASP A 106 7.88 2.56 -0.08
N ALA A 107 6.72 2.49 0.55
CA ALA A 107 5.62 3.42 0.33
C ALA A 107 5.18 4.02 1.67
N ASN A 108 5.08 5.35 1.71
CA ASN A 108 4.70 6.05 2.94
C ASN A 108 3.64 7.11 2.66
N TYR A 109 2.79 7.34 3.65
CA TYR A 109 1.89 8.46 3.71
C TYR A 109 2.00 9.09 5.10
N GLY A 110 2.18 10.41 5.12
CA GLY A 110 2.12 11.22 6.34
C GLY A 110 1.10 12.32 6.19
N GLY A 111 0.08 12.31 7.06
CA GLY A 111 -0.94 13.35 7.13
C GLY A 111 -1.45 13.54 8.55
N ARG A 112 -2.25 14.58 8.76
CA ARG A 112 -2.81 14.86 10.09
C ARG A 112 -3.78 13.73 10.49
N GLY A 113 -3.45 13.03 11.57
CA GLY A 113 -4.25 11.95 12.14
C GLY A 113 -4.26 10.64 11.35
N LEU A 114 -3.41 10.50 10.33
CA LEU A 114 -3.18 9.21 9.66
C LEU A 114 -1.77 9.17 9.08
N CYS A 115 -1.01 8.16 9.47
CA CYS A 115 0.27 7.79 8.89
C CYS A 115 0.20 6.32 8.45
N VAL A 116 0.73 6.02 7.27
CA VAL A 116 0.83 4.65 6.74
C VAL A 116 2.25 4.47 6.25
N ALA A 117 2.93 3.40 6.67
CA ALA A 117 4.25 3.03 6.20
C ALA A 117 4.25 1.56 5.76
N MET A 118 4.82 1.32 4.59
CA MET A 118 5.00 0.00 3.99
C MET A 118 6.49 -0.13 3.68
N ARG A 119 7.21 -0.90 4.49
CA ARG A 119 8.68 -1.02 4.40
C ARG A 119 9.07 -2.40 3.95
N GLN A 120 9.91 -2.46 2.92
CA GLN A 120 10.44 -3.71 2.40
C GLN A 120 11.54 -4.22 3.35
N THR A 121 11.44 -5.49 3.74
CA THR A 121 12.40 -6.18 4.60
C THR A 121 12.95 -7.41 3.88
N LYS A 122 14.02 -8.03 4.41
CA LYS A 122 14.60 -9.24 3.82
C LYS A 122 13.63 -10.44 3.78
N GLY A 123 12.57 -10.42 4.60
CA GLY A 123 11.62 -11.54 4.75
C GLY A 123 10.19 -11.22 4.34
N GLY A 124 9.90 -10.03 3.82
CA GLY A 124 8.54 -9.59 3.51
C GLY A 124 8.37 -8.08 3.67
N VAL A 125 7.17 -7.64 4.04
CA VAL A 125 6.86 -6.22 4.21
C VAL A 125 6.39 -5.95 5.64
N ASP A 126 6.99 -4.93 6.25
CA ASP A 126 6.53 -4.35 7.50
C ASP A 126 5.47 -3.28 7.17
N LEU A 127 4.27 -3.49 7.68
CA LEU A 127 3.14 -2.57 7.54
C LEU A 127 2.90 -1.92 8.88
N ALA A 128 2.96 -0.60 8.92
CA ALA A 128 2.63 0.19 10.09
C ALA A 128 1.56 1.23 9.73
N VAL A 129 0.50 1.28 10.52
CA VAL A 129 -0.52 2.33 10.42
C VAL A 129 -0.68 2.97 11.78
N GLU A 130 -0.65 4.29 11.80
CA GLU A 130 -0.99 5.09 12.96
C GLU A 130 -2.16 5.98 12.56
N SER A 131 -3.26 5.86 13.30
CA SER A 131 -4.44 6.67 13.08
C SER A 131 -4.85 7.29 14.39
N GLU A 132 -4.89 8.62 14.43
CA GLU A 132 -5.66 9.30 15.44
C GLU A 132 -7.10 9.27 14.93
N ILE A 133 -7.94 8.44 15.55
CA ILE A 133 -9.39 8.49 15.31
C ILE A 133 -9.92 9.78 15.96
N SER A 134 -9.61 10.92 15.34
CA SER A 134 -10.12 12.23 15.69
C SER A 134 -11.39 12.46 14.89
N ARG A 135 -12.52 12.34 15.60
CA ARG A 135 -13.92 12.54 15.16
C ARG A 135 -14.07 13.63 14.09
N LEU A 136 -14.59 13.26 12.93
CA LEU A 136 -15.37 14.17 12.08
C LEU A 136 -16.53 13.36 11.46
N PHE A 137 -17.74 13.78 11.86
CA PHE A 137 -19.09 13.22 11.65
C PHE A 137 -19.37 12.73 10.21
N PHE A 138 -20.12 11.64 9.98
CA PHE A 138 -21.59 11.61 10.04
C PHE A 138 -22.22 10.23 10.36
N LEU A 139 -23.32 10.31 11.13
CA LEU A 139 -24.43 9.38 11.39
C LEU A 139 -24.17 7.94 11.89
N GLY A 140 -24.44 7.74 13.18
CA GLY A 140 -25.24 6.59 13.59
C GLY A 140 -24.53 5.32 14.03
N SER A 141 -23.41 5.40 14.74
CA SER A 141 -23.01 4.33 15.68
C SER A 141 -21.86 4.81 16.57
N ARG A 142 -21.96 4.50 17.87
CA ARG A 142 -20.94 4.79 18.88
C ARG A 142 -19.65 4.07 18.51
N VAL A 143 -18.51 4.77 18.45
CA VAL A 143 -17.20 4.13 18.36
C VAL A 143 -16.17 4.86 19.24
N LEU A 144 -15.39 4.05 19.95
CA LEU A 144 -14.32 4.37 20.90
C LEU A 144 -13.02 4.77 20.16
N PRO A 145 -12.09 5.51 20.83
CA PRO A 145 -10.76 5.77 20.26
C PRO A 145 -9.94 4.47 20.22
N ALA A 146 -9.51 4.05 19.03
CA ALA A 146 -8.59 2.94 18.86
C ALA A 146 -7.43 3.38 17.95
N SER A 147 -6.25 3.57 18.52
CA SER A 147 -5.00 3.52 17.76
C SER A 147 -4.76 2.05 17.42
N ILE A 148 -5.03 1.66 16.16
CA ILE A 148 -4.68 0.33 15.68
C ILE A 148 -3.24 0.42 15.16
N LEU A 149 -2.28 -0.06 15.96
CA LEU A 149 -0.90 -0.24 15.53
C LEU A 149 -0.78 -1.70 15.06
N VAL A 150 -1.12 -1.95 13.79
CA VAL A 150 -0.76 -3.23 13.17
C VAL A 150 0.73 -3.16 12.90
N GLY A 151 1.50 -4.01 13.57
CA GLY A 151 2.92 -4.21 13.32
C GLY A 151 3.12 -5.66 12.91
N ALA A 152 3.33 -5.89 11.61
CA ALA A 152 3.75 -7.20 11.12
C ALA A 152 5.29 -7.25 11.12
N SER A 153 5.89 -7.32 12.31
CA SER A 153 7.33 -7.52 12.44
C SER A 153 7.66 -8.51 13.56
N GLY A 154 8.64 -9.38 13.29
CA GLY A 154 9.12 -10.34 14.28
C GLY A 154 9.81 -9.64 15.46
N ARG A 155 9.26 -9.90 16.66
CA ARG A 155 9.69 -9.58 18.05
C ARG A 155 9.21 -8.26 18.70
N ALA A 156 8.52 -8.48 19.83
CA ALA A 156 7.87 -7.61 20.83
C ALA A 156 8.66 -6.34 21.25
N THR A 157 8.04 -5.25 21.76
CA THR A 157 7.25 -5.15 23.01
C THR A 157 6.58 -3.75 23.15
N ALA A 158 5.46 -3.71 23.89
CA ALA A 158 4.84 -2.62 24.67
C ALA A 158 3.83 -1.61 24.05
N ALA A 159 2.62 -1.64 24.65
CA ALA A 159 1.55 -0.62 24.77
C ALA A 159 0.91 -0.02 23.49
N GLY A 160 -0.09 -0.73 23.00
CA GLY A 160 -1.02 -0.38 21.92
C GLY A 160 -1.70 -1.69 21.51
N ILE A 161 -2.94 -1.71 21.03
CA ILE A 161 -3.57 -2.98 20.61
C ILE A 161 -2.73 -3.55 19.46
N GLY A 162 -1.86 -4.51 19.79
CA GLY A 162 -0.92 -5.14 18.89
C GLY A 162 -1.60 -6.33 18.24
N VAL A 163 -1.94 -6.20 16.97
CA VAL A 163 -2.28 -7.36 16.15
C VAL A 163 -0.95 -7.97 15.69
N ALA A 164 -0.35 -8.79 16.56
CA ALA A 164 0.73 -9.68 16.18
C ALA A 164 0.14 -10.82 15.37
N LEU A 165 0.24 -10.75 14.04
CA LEU A 165 -0.09 -11.88 13.17
C LEU A 165 1.08 -12.85 13.17
N GLN A 166 1.14 -13.64 14.23
CA GLN A 166 1.97 -14.83 14.29
C GLN A 166 1.14 -15.97 13.72
N ASP A 167 1.13 -16.11 12.39
CA ASP A 167 0.86 -17.38 11.70
C ASP A 167 1.10 -17.17 10.20
N GLY A 168 1.87 -18.09 9.59
CA GLY A 168 2.41 -18.00 8.24
C GLY A 168 1.36 -17.90 7.12
N LYS A 169 0.74 -16.71 6.97
CA LYS A 169 -0.28 -16.43 5.95
C LYS A 169 0.24 -15.46 4.90
N THR A 170 -0.14 -15.77 3.67
CA THR A 170 0.34 -15.22 2.40
C THR A 170 -0.01 -13.74 2.27
N ALA A 171 1.01 -12.89 2.15
CA ALA A 171 0.83 -11.49 1.82
C ALA A 171 0.75 -11.36 0.28
N VAL A 172 -0.36 -10.87 -0.25
CA VAL A 172 -0.55 -10.69 -1.70
C VAL A 172 -0.23 -9.24 -2.06
N SER A 173 0.83 -9.05 -2.83
CA SER A 173 1.16 -7.77 -3.46
C SER A 173 0.62 -7.76 -4.88
N SER A 174 -0.27 -6.82 -5.20
CA SER A 174 -0.68 -6.55 -6.59
C SER A 174 -0.01 -5.25 -7.05
N ALA A 175 0.99 -5.39 -7.92
CA ALA A 175 1.63 -4.28 -8.63
C ALA A 175 0.82 -3.85 -9.85
#